data_AF-A0A1Y4N3Y7-F1
#
_entry.id   AF-A0A1Y4N3Y7-F1
#
_cell.length_a   1.000
_cell.length_b   1.000
_cell.length_c   1.000
_cell.angle_alpha   90.00
_cell.angle_beta   90.00
_cell.angle_gamma   90.00
#
_symmetry.space_group_name_H-M   'P 1'
#
loop_
_entity.id
_entity.type
_entity.pdbx_description
1 polymer ?
#
loop_
_entity_poly.entity_id
_entity_poly.type
_entity_poly.pdbx_seq_one_letter_code
_entity_poly.pdbx_strand_id
1 'polypeptide(L)'
;MKQLQGDMNCRLSKIELRNFKNTEYGIVEMPSFANKEYFSRSADILGIYGQNGSGKTAVVECISILKNLLEGKTLPANVKNYIAQTSETCQLRIWFTVEFNGEKSLLEYKVELGEISKEQTGIITEELFASEYSGKSFKRKKLIIGYSSEKGKSFVTPDKLYKDLVKLREESSVDMMVARRITQREGVSFIFGDDMNRVFELSKDVLGVCSGVIKALRDYAAYDLFVISNVRESHDHNICLIPVLSGAEDKKEESRKYFVPVDEPFVLEKSKFVFFENILKKMNTVICTIIPGLNIDIHSFGEQLMENGKEGVKVQLVSKRGDVTIPLKYESEGIIKIISLLNLLMCVYNNPFMCLVADELDAGIYEYLLGELLSVFRRGAKGQLLFTSHNLRALEMLDKTSVIFSTVNPENRYIRLKNVRNSNLRDIYLRSIILGGQDEEIYDETDAIEMGRAFRSAGKAVRSEEQN
;
A
#
# COMPACT_ATOMS: atom_id res chain seq x y z
N MET A 1 -2.87 36.62 9.48
CA MET A 1 -2.84 35.14 9.53
C MET A 1 -2.78 34.59 8.12
N LYS A 2 -1.58 34.28 7.62
CA LYS A 2 -1.42 33.55 6.34
C LYS A 2 -1.73 32.08 6.63
N GLN A 3 -2.69 31.51 5.89
CA GLN A 3 -2.94 30.08 5.91
C GLN A 3 -1.62 29.33 5.64
N LEU A 4 -1.32 28.33 6.47
CA LEU A 4 -0.34 27.28 6.15
C LEU A 4 -0.91 26.42 5.01
N GLN A 5 -0.93 26.98 3.79
CA GLN A 5 -1.14 26.28 2.53
C GLN A 5 0.23 26.10 1.88
N GLY A 6 0.97 25.08 2.30
CA GLY A 6 2.10 24.56 1.55
C GLY A 6 1.73 23.18 1.03
N ASP A 7 2.01 22.90 -0.24
CA ASP A 7 1.91 21.54 -0.79
C ASP A 7 2.93 20.66 -0.06
N MET A 8 2.43 19.67 0.69
CA MET A 8 3.27 18.76 1.44
C MET A 8 3.48 17.48 0.64
N ASN A 9 4.74 17.15 0.43
CA ASN A 9 5.17 16.08 -0.46
C ASN A 9 5.73 14.92 0.36
N CYS A 10 5.16 13.74 0.24
CA CYS A 10 5.56 12.55 0.99
C CYS A 10 5.83 11.38 0.04
N ARG A 11 6.89 10.61 0.31
CA ARG A 11 7.22 9.36 -0.42
C ARG A 11 7.64 8.27 0.56
N LEU A 12 7.18 7.05 0.33
CA LEU A 12 7.62 5.85 1.06
C LEU A 12 9.11 5.61 0.78
N SER A 13 9.90 5.31 1.81
CA SER A 13 11.35 5.13 1.66
C SER A 13 11.83 3.74 2.04
N LYS A 14 11.40 3.25 3.20
CA LYS A 14 11.88 1.99 3.77
C LYS A 14 10.81 1.38 4.66
N ILE A 15 10.80 0.05 4.75
CA ILE A 15 9.97 -0.75 5.65
C ILE A 15 10.90 -1.74 6.36
N GLU A 16 10.75 -1.87 7.66
CA GLU A 16 11.36 -2.92 8.48
C GLU A 16 10.25 -3.65 9.23
N LEU A 17 10.24 -4.98 9.10
CA LEU A 17 9.28 -5.87 9.72
C LEU A 17 9.99 -6.71 10.79
N ARG A 18 9.33 -6.91 11.93
CA ARG A 18 9.74 -7.86 12.97
C ARG A 18 8.57 -8.67 13.45
N ASN A 19 8.71 -9.99 13.46
CA ASN A 19 7.69 -10.96 13.88
C ASN A 19 6.32 -10.73 13.23
N PHE A 20 6.31 -10.30 11.96
CA PHE A 20 5.10 -10.02 11.21
C PHE A 20 4.79 -11.20 10.28
N LYS A 21 3.71 -11.94 10.59
CA LYS A 21 3.35 -13.22 9.95
C LYS A 21 4.53 -14.20 9.94
N ASN A 22 4.97 -14.61 8.76
CA ASN A 22 6.08 -15.51 8.54
C ASN A 22 7.43 -14.77 8.43
N THR A 23 7.49 -13.47 8.72
CA THR A 23 8.71 -12.66 8.69
C THR A 23 9.16 -12.35 10.11
N GLU A 24 10.19 -13.04 10.60
CA GLU A 24 10.80 -12.73 11.91
C GLU A 24 11.61 -11.43 11.82
N TYR A 25 12.37 -11.25 10.74
CA TYR A 25 13.03 -9.98 10.42
C TYR A 25 13.21 -9.78 8.92
N GLY A 26 12.95 -8.56 8.45
CA GLY A 26 13.17 -8.21 7.05
C GLY A 26 13.16 -6.71 6.80
N ILE A 27 13.93 -6.27 5.81
CA ILE A 27 14.00 -4.87 5.38
C ILE A 27 13.69 -4.77 3.89
N VAL A 28 12.80 -3.83 3.54
CA VAL A 28 12.45 -3.47 2.17
C VAL A 28 12.77 -1.99 1.98
N GLU A 29 13.68 -1.67 1.07
CA GLU A 29 14.06 -0.28 0.76
C GLU A 29 13.64 0.07 -0.66
N MET A 30 12.98 1.21 -0.84
CA MET A 30 12.68 1.73 -2.17
C MET A 30 13.97 2.06 -2.93
N PRO A 31 14.02 1.88 -4.27
CA PRO A 31 15.20 2.17 -5.08
C PRO A 31 15.80 3.56 -4.84
N SER A 32 14.96 4.59 -4.77
CA SER A 32 15.40 5.97 -4.52
C SER A 32 16.16 6.09 -3.19
N PHE A 33 15.67 5.43 -2.13
CA PHE A 33 16.32 5.43 -0.81
C PHE A 33 17.63 4.63 -0.82
N ALA A 34 17.63 3.44 -1.44
CA ALA A 34 18.82 2.59 -1.57
C ALA A 34 19.95 3.29 -2.34
N ASN A 35 19.60 4.08 -3.37
CA ASN A 35 20.53 4.87 -4.18
C ASN A 35 20.89 6.22 -3.54
N LYS A 36 20.34 6.56 -2.37
CA LYS A 36 20.50 7.85 -1.67
C LYS A 36 19.96 9.06 -2.45
N GLU A 37 19.02 8.83 -3.35
CA GLU A 37 18.26 9.83 -4.11
C GLU A 37 16.96 10.19 -3.36
N TYR A 38 17.08 10.53 -2.08
CA TYR A 38 15.98 10.59 -1.10
C TYR A 38 14.78 11.46 -1.51
N PHE A 39 15.01 12.50 -2.31
CA PHE A 39 13.99 13.46 -2.74
C PHE A 39 13.82 13.47 -4.27
N SER A 40 14.16 12.36 -4.93
CA SER A 40 13.89 12.20 -6.36
C SER A 40 12.39 12.26 -6.63
N ARG A 41 12.03 12.84 -7.77
CA ARG A 41 10.66 12.91 -8.29
C ARG A 41 10.48 12.06 -9.56
N SER A 42 11.39 11.10 -9.76
CA SER A 42 11.37 10.13 -10.84
C SER A 42 10.72 8.81 -10.40
N ALA A 43 10.55 7.91 -11.37
CA ALA A 43 10.08 6.55 -11.19
C ALA A 43 10.84 5.85 -10.04
N ASP A 44 10.08 5.25 -9.14
CA ASP A 44 10.60 4.49 -7.99
C ASP A 44 9.79 3.20 -7.86
N ILE A 45 10.19 2.24 -8.68
CA ILE A 45 9.46 0.99 -8.93
C ILE A 45 10.21 -0.13 -8.23
N LEU A 46 9.51 -0.90 -7.40
CA LEU A 46 10.05 -2.00 -6.63
C LEU A 46 9.15 -3.23 -6.76
N GLY A 47 9.69 -4.28 -7.38
CA GLY A 47 9.06 -5.60 -7.41
C GLY A 47 9.66 -6.53 -6.36
N ILE A 48 8.80 -7.25 -5.64
CA ILE A 48 9.18 -8.28 -4.67
C ILE A 48 8.88 -9.66 -5.28
N TYR A 49 9.89 -10.51 -5.38
CA TYR A 49 9.83 -11.81 -6.07
C TYR A 49 10.25 -12.97 -5.16
N GLY A 50 9.76 -14.16 -5.46
CA GLY A 50 10.11 -15.38 -4.71
C GLY A 50 8.96 -16.38 -4.67
N GLN A 51 9.20 -17.54 -4.05
CA GLN A 51 8.25 -18.65 -4.02
C GLN A 51 6.91 -18.33 -3.32
N ASN A 52 5.89 -19.16 -3.53
CA ASN A 52 4.63 -19.00 -2.82
C ASN A 52 4.84 -19.14 -1.30
N GLY A 53 4.13 -18.35 -0.50
CA GLY A 53 4.28 -18.39 0.97
C GLY A 53 5.59 -17.82 1.52
N SER A 54 6.43 -17.18 0.70
CA SER A 54 7.71 -16.57 1.12
C SER A 54 7.58 -15.19 1.78
N GLY A 55 6.36 -14.70 2.07
CA GLY A 55 6.16 -13.41 2.75
C GLY A 55 6.17 -12.18 1.84
N LYS A 56 6.00 -12.32 0.52
CA LYS A 56 5.82 -11.16 -0.39
C LYS A 56 4.58 -10.33 -0.02
N THR A 57 3.42 -10.98 0.10
CA THR A 57 2.15 -10.38 0.50
C THR A 57 2.22 -9.70 1.87
N ALA A 58 3.09 -10.18 2.78
CA ALA A 58 3.28 -9.58 4.10
C ALA A 58 3.73 -8.11 4.02
N VAL A 59 4.50 -7.73 2.99
CA VAL A 59 4.89 -6.32 2.78
C VAL A 59 3.69 -5.46 2.39
N VAL A 60 2.85 -5.96 1.48
CA VAL A 60 1.63 -5.26 1.05
C VAL A 60 0.66 -5.10 2.22
N GLU A 61 0.49 -6.15 3.02
CA GLU A 61 -0.36 -6.14 4.21
C GLU A 61 0.15 -5.21 5.30
N CYS A 62 1.47 -5.12 5.51
CA CYS A 62 2.07 -4.12 6.39
C CYS A 62 1.67 -2.71 5.94
N ILE A 63 1.72 -2.42 4.63
CA ILE A 63 1.37 -1.09 4.12
C ILE A 63 -0.15 -0.84 4.21
N SER A 64 -0.97 -1.88 4.08
CA SER A 64 -2.43 -1.80 4.34
C SER A 64 -2.72 -1.43 5.81
N ILE A 65 -2.05 -2.09 6.76
CA ILE A 65 -2.15 -1.76 8.20
C ILE A 65 -1.68 -0.34 8.47
N LEU A 66 -0.51 0.04 7.94
CA LEU A 66 0.01 1.41 8.01
C LEU A 66 -1.02 2.42 7.51
N LYS A 67 -1.65 2.16 6.36
CA LYS A 67 -2.65 3.06 5.78
C LYS A 67 -3.83 3.24 6.72
N ASN A 68 -4.35 2.18 7.33
CA ASN A 68 -5.42 2.28 8.32
C ASN A 68 -4.99 3.09 9.55
N LEU A 69 -3.79 2.86 10.06
CA LEU A 69 -3.24 3.61 11.18
C LEU A 69 -3.14 5.11 10.85
N LEU A 70 -2.53 5.47 9.73
CA LEU A 70 -2.36 6.87 9.31
C LEU A 70 -3.70 7.57 8.98
N GLU A 71 -4.71 6.84 8.49
CA GLU A 71 -6.05 7.38 8.28
C GLU A 71 -6.85 7.52 9.59
N GLY A 72 -6.35 7.01 10.73
CA GLY A 72 -7.08 7.00 12.00
C GLY A 72 -8.23 5.98 12.03
N LYS A 73 -8.16 4.92 11.20
CA LYS A 73 -9.16 3.85 11.15
C LYS A 73 -8.83 2.73 12.14
N THR A 74 -9.85 1.98 12.52
CA THR A 74 -9.75 0.75 13.32
C THR A 74 -8.85 -0.26 12.61
N LEU A 75 -7.95 -0.88 13.36
CA LEU A 75 -7.20 -2.05 12.89
C LEU A 75 -8.16 -3.21 12.53
N PRO A 76 -7.80 -4.07 11.56
CA PRO A 76 -8.60 -5.24 11.22
C PRO A 76 -8.86 -6.14 12.44
N ALA A 77 -10.04 -6.74 12.53
CA ALA A 77 -10.41 -7.64 13.64
C ALA A 77 -9.47 -8.85 13.76
N ASN A 78 -8.87 -9.28 12.64
CA ASN A 78 -7.89 -10.35 12.56
C ASN A 78 -6.44 -9.87 12.80
N VAL A 79 -6.21 -8.69 13.43
CA VAL A 79 -4.86 -8.14 13.65
C VAL A 79 -3.91 -9.13 14.34
N LYS A 80 -4.44 -9.99 15.22
CA LYS A 80 -3.69 -11.08 15.89
C LYS A 80 -3.02 -12.03 14.89
N ASN A 81 -3.63 -12.28 13.74
CA ASN A 81 -3.11 -13.19 12.71
C ASN A 81 -1.92 -12.59 11.93
N TYR A 82 -1.61 -11.31 12.16
CA TYR A 82 -0.41 -10.67 11.61
C TYR A 82 0.80 -10.77 12.54
N ILE A 83 0.64 -11.21 13.78
CA ILE A 83 1.75 -11.48 14.69
C ILE A 83 2.24 -12.90 14.43
N ALA A 84 3.56 -13.08 14.35
CA ALA A 84 4.16 -14.41 14.21
C ALA A 84 3.69 -15.33 15.34
N GLN A 85 3.34 -16.58 15.04
CA GLN A 85 2.83 -17.53 16.05
C GLN A 85 3.82 -17.80 17.18
N THR A 86 5.11 -17.60 16.91
CA THR A 86 6.22 -17.76 17.85
C THR A 86 6.49 -16.52 18.70
N SER A 87 5.70 -15.45 18.56
CA SER A 87 5.92 -14.18 19.24
C SER A 87 4.65 -13.61 19.87
N GLU A 88 4.82 -12.86 20.96
CA GLU A 88 3.74 -12.13 21.63
C GLU A 88 3.47 -10.77 20.98
N THR A 89 4.48 -10.19 20.32
CA THR A 89 4.40 -8.87 19.70
C THR A 89 5.03 -8.86 18.32
N CYS A 90 4.55 -7.95 17.47
CA CYS A 90 5.19 -7.62 16.20
C CYS A 90 5.49 -6.13 16.12
N GLN A 91 6.51 -5.76 15.35
CA GLN A 91 6.93 -4.38 15.21
C GLN A 91 7.08 -4.01 13.74
N LEU A 92 6.48 -2.89 13.37
CA LEU A 92 6.56 -2.29 12.05
C LEU A 92 7.31 -0.96 12.18
N ARG A 93 8.32 -0.75 11.36
CA ARG A 93 8.98 0.56 11.20
C ARG A 93 8.94 0.98 9.75
N ILE A 94 8.45 2.18 9.50
CA ILE A 94 8.28 2.72 8.16
C ILE A 94 8.91 4.11 8.10
N TRP A 95 9.70 4.33 7.05
CA TRP A 95 10.35 5.61 6.80
C TRP A 95 9.73 6.31 5.60
N PHE A 96 9.59 7.64 5.73
CA PHE A 96 9.07 8.51 4.67
C PHE A 96 10.01 9.69 4.46
N THR A 97 10.28 10.02 3.20
CA THR A 97 10.90 11.30 2.87
C THR A 97 9.82 12.34 2.65
N VAL A 98 9.98 13.47 3.33
CA VAL A 98 8.97 14.52 3.36
C VAL A 98 9.60 15.87 3.04
N GLU A 99 8.93 16.63 2.18
CA GLU A 99 9.25 18.02 1.87
C GLU A 99 8.04 18.90 2.23
N PHE A 100 8.25 19.87 3.12
CA PHE A 100 7.23 20.80 3.59
C PHE A 100 7.80 22.20 3.75
N ASN A 101 7.18 23.19 3.11
CA ASN A 101 7.64 24.58 3.10
C ASN A 101 9.14 24.72 2.72
N GLY A 102 9.64 23.83 1.85
CA GLY A 102 11.05 23.77 1.43
C GLY A 102 12.00 23.06 2.41
N GLU A 103 11.53 22.71 3.62
CA GLU A 103 12.27 21.87 4.56
C GLU A 103 12.14 20.40 4.19
N LYS A 104 13.27 19.70 4.22
CA LYS A 104 13.39 18.29 3.85
C LYS A 104 13.69 17.47 5.09
N SER A 105 12.94 16.39 5.30
CA SER A 105 13.10 15.53 6.48
C SER A 105 12.89 14.06 6.14
N LEU A 106 13.47 13.18 6.96
CA LEU A 106 13.16 11.77 7.03
C LEU A 106 12.33 11.52 8.27
N LEU A 107 11.12 11.01 8.08
CA LEU A 107 10.26 10.56 9.16
C LEU A 107 10.44 9.07 9.38
N GLU A 108 10.34 8.63 10.63
CA GLU A 108 10.26 7.22 10.99
C GLU A 108 9.04 7.04 11.88
N TYR A 109 8.09 6.25 11.41
CA TYR A 109 6.94 5.81 12.16
C TYR A 109 7.17 4.36 12.62
N LYS A 110 7.09 4.13 13.93
CA LYS A 110 7.28 2.84 14.57
C LYS A 110 6.03 2.47 15.36
N VAL A 111 5.49 1.30 15.11
CA VAL A 111 4.34 0.76 15.86
C VAL A 111 4.64 -0.66 16.31
N GLU A 112 4.27 -0.97 17.55
CA GLU A 112 4.32 -2.31 18.11
C GLU A 112 2.91 -2.78 18.41
N LEU A 113 2.55 -3.94 17.88
CA LEU A 113 1.25 -4.57 18.06
C LEU A 113 1.43 -5.81 18.95
N GLY A 114 0.44 -6.07 19.80
CA GLY A 114 0.44 -7.25 20.66
C GLY A 114 -0.80 -7.30 21.55
N GLU A 115 -0.78 -8.22 22.50
CA GLU A 115 -1.91 -8.44 23.39
C GLU A 115 -2.09 -7.28 24.39
N ILE A 116 -3.24 -6.61 24.33
CA ILE A 116 -3.65 -5.55 25.28
C ILE A 116 -4.46 -6.17 26.42
N SER A 117 -5.25 -7.19 26.10
CA SER A 117 -5.97 -8.04 27.05
C SER A 117 -6.22 -9.42 26.43
N LYS A 118 -6.68 -10.40 27.22
CA LYS A 118 -6.91 -11.80 26.79
C LYS A 118 -7.70 -11.96 25.49
N GLU A 119 -8.57 -11.02 25.18
CA GLU A 119 -9.45 -11.06 24.01
C GLU A 119 -9.10 -10.00 22.95
N GLN A 120 -8.09 -9.17 23.20
CA GLN A 120 -7.83 -8.00 22.39
C GLN A 120 -6.35 -7.82 22.07
N THR A 121 -6.05 -7.88 20.78
CA THR A 121 -4.76 -7.47 20.21
C THR A 121 -4.88 -6.04 19.69
N GLY A 122 -3.89 -5.20 19.95
CA GLY A 122 -3.91 -3.79 19.57
C GLY A 122 -2.54 -3.14 19.68
N ILE A 123 -2.53 -1.81 19.78
CA ILE A 123 -1.31 -0.99 19.76
C ILE A 123 -0.71 -0.93 21.17
N ILE A 124 0.51 -1.47 21.33
CA ILE A 124 1.27 -1.40 22.59
C ILE A 124 2.06 -0.10 22.65
N THR A 125 2.86 0.16 21.61
CA THR A 125 3.61 1.41 21.47
C THR A 125 3.45 1.99 20.08
N GLU A 126 3.49 3.31 20.00
CA GLU A 126 3.43 4.05 18.74
C GLU A 126 4.37 5.24 18.84
N GLU A 127 5.32 5.40 17.93
CA GLU A 127 6.35 6.44 18.02
C GLU A 127 6.57 7.07 16.64
N LEU A 128 6.59 8.39 16.59
CA LEU A 128 6.93 9.16 15.40
C LEU A 128 8.21 9.95 15.63
N PHE A 129 9.18 9.79 14.75
CA PHE A 129 10.46 10.48 14.79
C PHE A 129 10.68 11.30 13.52
N ALA A 130 11.49 12.35 13.64
CA ALA A 130 11.97 13.12 12.50
C ALA A 130 13.48 13.34 12.54
N SER A 131 14.08 13.35 11.35
CA SER A 131 15.47 13.69 11.11
C SER A 131 15.52 14.71 9.97
N GLU A 132 15.87 15.95 10.27
CA GLU A 132 15.96 17.03 9.28
C GLU A 132 17.15 16.79 8.34
N TYR A 133 16.97 17.06 7.05
CA TYR A 133 18.01 16.92 6.04
C TYR A 133 18.84 18.19 5.91
N SER A 134 20.14 18.10 6.16
CA SER A 134 21.07 19.23 6.09
C SER A 134 21.51 19.62 4.67
N GLY A 135 21.03 18.89 3.64
CA GLY A 135 21.52 18.99 2.26
C GLY A 135 22.61 17.97 1.92
N LYS A 136 23.25 17.34 2.92
CA LYS A 136 24.24 16.27 2.73
C LYS A 136 23.86 14.99 3.47
N SER A 137 23.40 15.13 4.71
CA SER A 137 23.01 14.02 5.57
C SER A 137 21.82 14.38 6.45
N PHE A 138 21.14 13.37 6.98
CA PHE A 138 20.11 13.55 8.00
C PHE A 138 20.76 13.88 9.34
N LYS A 139 20.23 14.91 10.03
CA LYS A 139 20.60 15.26 11.40
C LYS A 139 20.15 14.17 12.37
N ARG A 140 20.55 14.30 13.64
CA ARG A 140 20.16 13.37 14.70
C ARG A 140 18.63 13.23 14.78
N LYS A 141 18.17 11.98 14.79
CA LYS A 141 16.78 11.57 14.99
C LYS A 141 16.22 12.14 16.30
N LYS A 142 15.05 12.78 16.23
CA LYS A 142 14.30 13.34 17.36
C LYS A 142 12.93 12.69 17.44
N LEU A 143 12.50 12.32 18.66
CA LEU A 143 11.13 11.87 18.92
C LEU A 143 10.18 13.08 18.83
N ILE A 144 9.18 13.00 17.96
CA ILE A 144 8.10 13.98 17.87
C ILE A 144 7.08 13.67 18.95
N ILE A 145 6.52 12.47 18.91
CA ILE A 145 5.52 12.00 19.86
C ILE A 145 5.59 10.47 19.96
N GLY A 146 5.38 9.94 21.15
CA GLY A 146 5.25 8.53 21.42
C GLY A 146 4.06 8.25 22.32
N TYR A 147 3.43 7.10 22.12
CA TYR A 147 2.35 6.54 22.93
C TYR A 147 2.79 5.21 23.53
N SER A 148 2.35 4.92 24.75
CA SER A 148 2.52 3.63 25.40
C SER A 148 1.27 3.23 26.17
N SER A 149 0.83 1.98 25.96
CA SER A 149 -0.27 1.37 26.72
C SER A 149 0.18 0.82 28.08
N GLU A 150 1.49 0.72 28.32
CA GLU A 150 2.06 0.09 29.51
C GLU A 150 1.70 0.81 30.81
N LYS A 151 1.39 0.03 31.85
CA LYS A 151 1.08 0.57 33.18
C LYS A 151 2.34 1.15 33.83
N GLY A 152 2.21 2.31 34.46
CA GLY A 152 3.30 2.96 35.21
C GLY A 152 4.26 3.82 34.37
N LYS A 153 4.15 3.80 33.04
CA LYS A 153 4.82 4.75 32.16
C LYS A 153 3.89 5.93 31.81
N SER A 154 4.47 7.08 31.50
CA SER A 154 3.72 8.17 30.86
C SER A 154 3.18 7.68 29.52
N PHE A 155 1.88 7.80 29.31
CA PHE A 155 1.25 7.29 28.08
C PHE A 155 1.54 8.19 26.88
N VAL A 156 2.11 9.39 27.08
CA VAL A 156 2.61 10.25 26.00
C VAL A 156 4.04 10.70 26.30
N THR A 157 4.91 10.53 25.31
CA THR A 157 6.30 10.97 25.36
C THR A 157 6.62 11.89 24.18
N PRO A 158 7.55 12.85 24.32
CA PRO A 158 8.24 13.25 25.56
C PRO A 158 7.30 13.93 26.58
N ASP A 159 7.57 13.80 27.88
CA ASP A 159 6.74 14.41 28.94
C ASP A 159 6.58 15.93 28.82
N LYS A 160 7.59 16.60 28.25
CA LYS A 160 7.52 18.04 27.98
C LYS A 160 6.40 18.36 26.98
N LEU A 161 6.27 17.57 25.91
CA LEU A 161 5.20 17.74 24.93
C LEU A 161 3.83 17.56 25.59
N TYR A 162 3.66 16.51 26.40
CA TYR A 162 2.41 16.30 27.14
C TYR A 162 2.05 17.51 28.01
N LYS A 163 3.01 18.02 28.79
CA LYS A 163 2.81 19.20 29.64
C LYS A 163 2.46 20.45 28.82
N ASP A 164 3.13 20.64 27.69
CA ASP A 164 2.90 21.80 26.82
C ASP A 164 1.49 21.73 26.17
N LEU A 165 1.02 20.53 25.78
CA LEU A 165 -0.33 20.30 25.24
C LEU A 165 -1.44 20.51 26.29
N VAL A 166 -1.25 20.02 27.52
CA VAL A 166 -2.24 20.14 28.60
C VAL A 166 -2.31 21.57 29.15
N LYS A 167 -1.18 22.28 29.25
CA LYS A 167 -1.15 23.68 29.73
C LYS A 167 -1.93 24.64 28.85
N LEU A 168 -2.08 24.34 27.56
CA LEU A 168 -2.80 25.19 26.62
C LEU A 168 -4.30 25.21 26.91
N ARG A 169 -4.89 24.03 27.20
CA ARG A 169 -6.32 23.85 27.47
C ARG A 169 -6.55 22.63 28.35
N GLU A 170 -7.39 22.78 29.37
CA GLU A 170 -7.82 21.65 30.21
C GLU A 170 -8.52 20.55 29.39
N GLU A 171 -9.27 20.94 28.35
CA GLU A 171 -9.94 20.03 27.41
C GLU A 171 -8.96 19.08 26.70
N SER A 172 -7.73 19.50 26.40
CA SER A 172 -6.72 18.65 25.77
C SER A 172 -6.42 17.40 26.61
N SER A 173 -6.44 17.50 27.95
CA SER A 173 -6.24 16.32 28.81
C SER A 173 -7.38 15.32 28.65
N VAL A 174 -8.61 15.79 28.47
CA VAL A 174 -9.79 14.94 28.30
C VAL A 174 -9.72 14.24 26.95
N ASP A 175 -9.46 14.98 25.87
CA ASP A 175 -9.34 14.43 24.52
C ASP A 175 -8.22 13.38 24.44
N MET A 176 -7.07 13.64 25.06
CA MET A 176 -5.95 12.67 25.11
C MET A 176 -6.31 11.41 25.91
N MET A 177 -7.11 11.53 26.97
CA MET A 177 -7.62 10.37 27.71
C MET A 177 -8.66 9.57 26.92
N VAL A 178 -9.51 10.26 26.14
CA VAL A 178 -10.47 9.63 25.22
C VAL A 178 -9.72 8.88 24.12
N ALA A 179 -8.78 9.54 23.45
CA ALA A 179 -7.93 8.94 22.43
C ALA A 179 -7.23 7.67 22.95
N ARG A 180 -6.63 7.73 24.15
CA ARG A 180 -6.03 6.56 24.80
C ARG A 180 -7.03 5.40 24.96
N ARG A 181 -8.26 5.68 25.41
CA ARG A 181 -9.28 4.64 25.60
C ARG A 181 -9.72 4.03 24.29
N ILE A 182 -9.88 4.84 23.24
CA ILE A 182 -10.24 4.37 21.90
C ILE A 182 -9.12 3.50 21.33
N THR A 183 -7.85 3.94 21.42
CA THR A 183 -6.71 3.10 21.02
C THR A 183 -6.70 1.76 21.74
N GLN A 184 -6.98 1.75 23.04
CA GLN A 184 -7.01 0.53 23.84
C GLN A 184 -8.22 -0.37 23.56
N ARG A 185 -9.36 0.13 23.08
CA ARG A 185 -10.60 -0.65 22.88
C ARG A 185 -10.91 -0.99 21.42
N GLU A 186 -10.54 -0.11 20.52
CA GLU A 186 -10.93 -0.16 19.11
C GLU A 186 -9.70 -0.27 18.19
N GLY A 187 -8.49 -0.27 18.73
CA GLY A 187 -7.27 -0.42 17.93
C GLY A 187 -7.05 0.71 16.93
N VAL A 188 -7.59 1.91 17.20
CA VAL A 188 -7.32 3.11 16.42
C VAL A 188 -5.97 3.70 16.84
N SER A 189 -5.17 4.19 15.87
CA SER A 189 -3.91 4.89 16.15
C SER A 189 -4.11 6.01 17.17
N PHE A 190 -3.21 6.08 18.16
CA PHE A 190 -3.22 7.19 19.11
C PHE A 190 -2.76 8.46 18.39
N ILE A 191 -1.66 8.42 17.65
CA ILE A 191 -1.09 9.61 16.99
C ILE A 191 -2.01 10.15 15.88
N PHE A 192 -2.63 9.29 15.08
CA PHE A 192 -3.36 9.69 13.87
C PHE A 192 -4.89 9.61 14.02
N GLY A 193 -5.40 9.20 15.19
CA GLY A 193 -6.83 9.21 15.50
C GLY A 193 -7.41 10.63 15.54
N ASP A 194 -8.73 10.73 15.32
CA ASP A 194 -9.40 12.02 15.16
C ASP A 194 -9.33 12.91 16.42
N ASP A 195 -9.40 12.32 17.62
CA ASP A 195 -9.30 13.07 18.87
C ASP A 195 -7.92 13.70 19.05
N MET A 196 -6.84 12.97 18.75
CA MET A 196 -5.49 13.56 18.78
C MET A 196 -5.29 14.59 17.67
N ASN A 197 -5.92 14.39 16.51
CA ASN A 197 -5.88 15.40 15.46
C ASN A 197 -6.54 16.72 15.91
N ARG A 198 -7.66 16.66 16.65
CA ARG A 198 -8.28 17.87 17.25
C ARG A 198 -7.31 18.56 18.20
N VAL A 199 -6.64 17.80 19.07
CA VAL A 199 -5.61 18.34 19.98
C VAL A 199 -4.49 19.03 19.21
N PHE A 200 -4.00 18.43 18.12
CA PHE A 200 -2.95 19.03 17.29
C PHE A 200 -3.42 20.26 16.52
N GLU A 201 -4.65 20.25 16.01
CA GLU A 201 -5.20 21.38 15.27
C GLU A 201 -5.41 22.61 16.14
N LEU A 202 -5.82 22.40 17.39
CA LEU A 202 -6.01 23.45 18.40
C LEU A 202 -4.68 23.92 19.01
N SER A 203 -3.59 23.15 18.86
CA SER A 203 -2.27 23.41 19.46
C SER A 203 -1.17 23.72 18.43
N LYS A 204 -1.54 24.17 17.23
CA LYS A 204 -0.59 24.43 16.11
C LYS A 204 0.56 25.37 16.48
N ASP A 205 0.28 26.41 17.27
CA ASP A 205 1.28 27.41 17.65
C ASP A 205 2.41 26.84 18.53
N VAL A 206 2.12 25.77 19.27
CA VAL A 206 3.09 25.08 20.15
C VAL A 206 3.78 23.91 19.46
N LEU A 207 3.05 23.21 18.59
CA LEU A 207 3.58 22.07 17.85
C LEU A 207 4.45 22.47 16.65
N GLY A 208 4.22 23.67 16.09
CA GLY A 208 4.93 24.16 14.92
C GLY A 208 4.95 23.13 13.79
N VAL A 209 6.16 22.80 13.32
CA VAL A 209 6.43 21.83 12.24
C VAL A 209 5.84 20.43 12.54
N CYS A 210 5.72 20.03 13.81
CA CYS A 210 5.22 18.69 14.18
C CYS A 210 3.76 18.47 13.75
N SER A 211 2.92 19.51 13.87
CA SER A 211 1.51 19.44 13.44
C SER A 211 1.39 19.28 11.91
N GLY A 212 2.28 19.95 11.16
CA GLY A 212 2.37 19.81 9.71
C GLY A 212 2.77 18.39 9.31
N VAL A 213 3.78 17.82 9.98
CA VAL A 213 4.27 16.47 9.74
C VAL A 213 3.21 15.39 9.96
N ILE A 214 2.45 15.46 11.06
CA ILE A 214 1.40 14.48 11.34
C ILE A 214 0.29 14.58 10.29
N LYS A 215 -0.16 15.81 9.99
CA LYS A 215 -1.15 16.05 8.95
C LYS A 215 -0.70 15.51 7.58
N ALA A 216 0.58 15.66 7.25
CA ALA A 216 1.16 15.13 6.02
C ALA A 216 0.97 13.64 5.84
N LEU A 217 1.21 12.86 6.90
CA LEU A 217 1.12 11.42 6.83
C LEU A 217 -0.33 10.99 6.71
N ARG A 218 -1.27 11.71 7.36
CA ARG A 218 -2.71 11.51 7.15
C ARG A 218 -3.12 11.81 5.71
N ASP A 219 -2.71 12.97 5.19
CA ASP A 219 -3.01 13.39 3.82
C ASP A 219 -2.40 12.41 2.80
N TYR A 220 -1.14 12.00 2.98
CA TYR A 220 -0.49 10.98 2.16
C TYR A 220 -1.28 9.67 2.15
N ALA A 221 -1.68 9.16 3.33
CA ALA A 221 -2.44 7.92 3.43
C ALA A 221 -3.82 8.03 2.77
N ALA A 222 -4.48 9.19 2.88
CA ALA A 222 -5.80 9.45 2.34
C ALA A 222 -5.79 9.62 0.81
N TYR A 223 -4.85 10.41 0.28
CA TYR A 223 -4.90 10.93 -1.09
C TYR A 223 -3.85 10.36 -2.04
N ASP A 224 -2.69 9.94 -1.53
CA ASP A 224 -1.54 9.60 -2.37
C ASP A 224 -1.12 8.11 -2.24
N LEU A 225 -1.52 7.40 -1.18
CA LEU A 225 -1.25 5.97 -0.98
C LEU A 225 -2.45 5.09 -1.33
N PHE A 226 -2.24 4.20 -2.30
CA PHE A 226 -3.23 3.20 -2.73
C PHE A 226 -2.66 1.81 -2.54
N VAL A 227 -3.42 0.95 -1.86
CA VAL A 227 -3.04 -0.43 -1.58
C VAL A 227 -4.10 -1.33 -2.18
N ILE A 228 -3.69 -2.19 -3.10
CA ILE A 228 -4.50 -3.20 -3.76
C ILE A 228 -4.02 -4.56 -3.28
N SER A 229 -4.79 -5.17 -2.38
CA SER A 229 -4.48 -6.48 -1.82
C SER A 229 -5.15 -7.58 -2.63
N ASN A 230 -4.53 -8.77 -2.71
CA ASN A 230 -5.07 -9.93 -3.42
C ASN A 230 -6.03 -10.78 -2.56
N VAL A 231 -6.73 -10.16 -1.60
CA VAL A 231 -7.58 -10.90 -0.67
C VAL A 231 -8.80 -11.38 -1.44
N ARG A 232 -8.82 -12.68 -1.73
CA ARG A 232 -9.85 -13.43 -2.46
C ARG A 232 -11.27 -13.36 -1.88
N GLU A 233 -11.53 -12.54 -0.86
CA GLU A 233 -12.79 -12.46 -0.12
C GLU A 233 -13.53 -11.11 -0.22
N SER A 234 -13.13 -10.20 -1.10
CA SER A 234 -13.93 -9.00 -1.35
C SER A 234 -14.21 -8.79 -2.83
N HIS A 235 -15.35 -8.16 -3.11
CA HIS A 235 -15.76 -7.66 -4.41
C HIS A 235 -14.76 -6.61 -4.98
N ASP A 236 -13.62 -6.36 -4.32
CA ASP A 236 -12.64 -5.32 -4.64
C ASP A 236 -11.86 -5.59 -5.94
N HIS A 237 -11.78 -6.85 -6.40
CA HIS A 237 -11.14 -7.17 -7.68
C HIS A 237 -11.89 -6.61 -8.90
N ASN A 238 -13.19 -6.39 -8.75
CA ASN A 238 -14.07 -5.90 -9.79
C ASN A 238 -14.49 -4.45 -9.56
N ILE A 239 -13.60 -3.64 -8.96
CA ILE A 239 -13.84 -2.21 -8.77
C ILE A 239 -12.75 -1.40 -9.44
N CYS A 240 -13.14 -0.49 -10.33
CA CYS A 240 -12.27 0.53 -10.89
C CYS A 240 -12.18 1.66 -9.88
N LEU A 241 -10.98 1.89 -9.36
CA LEU A 241 -10.70 2.95 -8.41
C LEU A 241 -10.35 4.24 -9.13
N ILE A 242 -11.13 5.27 -8.86
CA ILE A 242 -10.89 6.61 -9.35
C ILE A 242 -10.47 7.49 -8.18
N PRO A 243 -9.17 7.77 -8.04
CA PRO A 243 -8.71 8.67 -7.01
C PRO A 243 -9.18 10.09 -7.32
N VAL A 244 -9.68 10.79 -6.30
CA VAL A 244 -9.74 12.26 -6.35
C VAL A 244 -8.41 12.77 -5.84
N LEU A 245 -7.59 13.27 -6.75
CA LEU A 245 -6.23 13.72 -6.46
C LEU A 245 -6.25 14.96 -5.55
N SER A 246 -5.25 15.05 -4.67
CA SER A 246 -5.03 16.23 -3.83
C SER A 246 -4.85 17.48 -4.71
N GLY A 247 -5.68 18.52 -4.47
CA GLY A 247 -5.71 19.76 -5.27
C GLY A 247 -7.00 20.01 -6.05
N ALA A 248 -7.94 19.06 -6.08
CA ALA A 248 -9.30 19.31 -6.56
C ALA A 248 -10.06 20.23 -5.57
N GLU A 249 -10.85 21.17 -6.08
CA GLU A 249 -11.53 22.21 -5.29
C GLU A 249 -12.55 21.66 -4.27
N ASP A 250 -13.03 20.42 -4.45
CA ASP A 250 -14.01 19.78 -3.56
C ASP A 250 -13.37 18.97 -2.42
N LYS A 251 -13.18 19.63 -1.27
CA LYS A 251 -12.61 19.06 -0.04
C LYS A 251 -13.64 18.43 0.92
N LYS A 252 -14.75 17.88 0.43
CA LYS A 252 -15.68 17.13 1.30
C LYS A 252 -15.27 15.66 1.40
N GLU A 253 -15.36 15.12 2.63
CA GLU A 253 -14.89 13.79 3.02
C GLU A 253 -15.45 12.62 2.19
N GLU A 254 -16.71 12.73 1.80
CA GLU A 254 -17.47 11.71 1.05
C GLU A 254 -17.12 11.66 -0.44
N SER A 255 -16.21 12.53 -0.92
CA SER A 255 -15.87 12.73 -2.33
C SER A 255 -14.45 12.26 -2.68
N ARG A 256 -13.73 11.59 -1.76
CA ARG A 256 -12.27 11.39 -1.85
C ARG A 256 -11.82 10.26 -2.80
N LYS A 257 -12.66 9.25 -3.06
CA LYS A 257 -12.39 8.11 -3.96
C LYS A 257 -13.72 7.66 -4.57
N TYR A 258 -13.79 7.51 -5.89
CA TYR A 258 -14.94 6.87 -6.52
C TYR A 258 -14.62 5.41 -6.80
N PHE A 259 -15.48 4.54 -6.31
CA PHE A 259 -15.47 3.12 -6.56
C PHE A 259 -16.51 2.86 -7.64
N VAL A 260 -16.05 2.41 -8.81
CA VAL A 260 -16.93 2.08 -9.92
C VAL A 260 -16.91 0.56 -10.11
N PRO A 261 -18.04 -0.14 -9.89
CA PRO A 261 -18.14 -1.55 -10.21
C PRO A 261 -17.84 -1.80 -11.70
N VAL A 262 -17.01 -2.81 -11.94
CA VAL A 262 -16.54 -3.20 -13.29
C VAL A 262 -17.36 -4.39 -13.81
N ASP A 263 -17.94 -5.17 -12.90
CA ASP A 263 -18.63 -6.43 -13.17
C ASP A 263 -20.18 -6.33 -13.16
N GLU A 264 -20.74 -5.27 -12.59
CA GLU A 264 -22.19 -5.10 -12.46
C GLU A 264 -22.71 -3.70 -12.83
N PRO A 265 -24.01 -3.57 -13.17
CA PRO A 265 -24.63 -2.25 -13.34
C PRO A 265 -24.69 -1.46 -12.03
N PHE A 266 -24.44 -0.16 -12.10
CA PHE A 266 -24.43 0.74 -10.94
C PHE A 266 -25.10 2.08 -11.26
N VAL A 267 -25.42 2.86 -10.22
CA VAL A 267 -26.08 4.18 -10.36
C VAL A 267 -25.12 5.29 -9.95
N LEU A 268 -24.94 6.28 -10.82
CA LEU A 268 -24.16 7.49 -10.53
C LEU A 268 -25.06 8.73 -10.47
N GLU A 269 -24.80 9.63 -9.53
CA GLU A 269 -25.36 10.99 -9.56
C GLU A 269 -24.97 11.68 -10.87
N LYS A 270 -25.88 12.45 -11.50
CA LYS A 270 -25.64 13.07 -12.82
C LYS A 270 -24.33 13.85 -12.91
N SER A 271 -23.95 14.58 -11.86
CA SER A 271 -22.68 15.32 -11.78
C SER A 271 -21.45 14.39 -11.84
N LYS A 272 -21.51 13.24 -11.14
CA LYS A 272 -20.45 12.22 -11.11
C LYS A 272 -20.36 11.45 -12.42
N PHE A 273 -21.50 11.23 -13.08
CA PHE A 273 -21.54 10.57 -14.40
C PHE A 273 -20.73 11.34 -15.46
N VAL A 274 -20.93 12.65 -15.56
CA VAL A 274 -20.17 13.51 -16.51
C VAL A 274 -18.67 13.48 -16.22
N PHE A 275 -18.30 13.51 -14.94
CA PHE A 275 -16.89 13.40 -14.53
C PHE A 275 -16.30 12.03 -14.91
N PHE A 276 -17.05 10.95 -14.68
CA PHE A 276 -16.62 9.61 -15.00
C PHE A 276 -16.43 9.37 -16.51
N GLU A 277 -17.34 9.86 -17.35
CA GLU A 277 -17.18 9.80 -18.82
C GLU A 277 -15.89 10.46 -19.29
N ASN A 278 -15.51 11.60 -18.70
CA ASN A 278 -14.28 12.30 -19.04
C ASN A 278 -13.03 11.52 -18.65
N ILE A 279 -13.07 10.80 -17.52
CA ILE A 279 -11.97 9.90 -17.12
C ILE A 279 -11.92 8.71 -18.07
N LEU A 280 -13.05 8.10 -18.41
CA LEU A 280 -13.09 6.94 -19.30
C LEU A 280 -12.53 7.27 -20.69
N LYS A 281 -12.84 8.45 -21.22
CA LYS A 281 -12.25 8.96 -22.47
C LYS A 281 -10.72 9.03 -22.40
N LYS A 282 -10.16 9.50 -21.28
CA LYS A 282 -8.70 9.54 -21.06
C LYS A 282 -8.13 8.14 -20.84
N MET A 283 -8.86 7.24 -20.19
CA MET A 283 -8.43 5.84 -20.05
C MET A 283 -8.35 5.17 -21.43
N ASN A 284 -9.33 5.37 -22.31
CA ASN A 284 -9.33 4.78 -23.66
C ASN A 284 -8.11 5.15 -24.51
N THR A 285 -7.55 6.36 -24.36
CA THR A 285 -6.31 6.71 -25.07
C THR A 285 -5.12 5.84 -24.66
N VAL A 286 -5.15 5.30 -23.44
CA VAL A 286 -4.14 4.39 -22.92
C VAL A 286 -4.53 2.93 -23.16
N ILE A 287 -5.80 2.55 -23.01
CA ILE A 287 -6.27 1.17 -23.24
C ILE A 287 -5.95 0.73 -24.67
N CYS A 288 -6.20 1.57 -25.66
CA CYS A 288 -5.92 1.26 -27.07
C CYS A 288 -4.43 1.03 -27.36
N THR A 289 -3.51 1.55 -26.54
CA THR A 289 -2.06 1.33 -26.71
C THR A 289 -1.57 0.09 -25.97
N ILE A 290 -2.22 -0.27 -24.86
CA ILE A 290 -1.91 -1.48 -24.07
C ILE A 290 -2.54 -2.72 -24.71
N ILE A 291 -3.81 -2.63 -25.14
CA ILE A 291 -4.58 -3.72 -25.74
C ILE A 291 -5.16 -3.20 -27.07
N PRO A 292 -4.46 -3.44 -28.20
CA PRO A 292 -4.89 -2.96 -29.50
C PRO A 292 -6.30 -3.42 -29.86
N GLY A 293 -7.15 -2.47 -30.28
CA GLY A 293 -8.53 -2.75 -30.72
C GLY A 293 -9.56 -2.83 -29.59
N LEU A 294 -9.15 -2.68 -28.32
CA LEU A 294 -10.07 -2.63 -27.18
C LEU A 294 -10.42 -1.17 -26.83
N ASN A 295 -11.71 -0.90 -26.68
CA ASN A 295 -12.24 0.33 -26.09
C ASN A 295 -13.23 -0.01 -24.98
N ILE A 296 -13.34 0.85 -23.98
CA ILE A 296 -14.34 0.75 -22.91
C ILE A 296 -15.36 1.87 -23.10
N ASP A 297 -16.63 1.52 -22.99
CA ASP A 297 -17.74 2.45 -23.12
C ASP A 297 -18.74 2.26 -21.99
N ILE A 298 -19.68 3.19 -21.88
CA ILE A 298 -20.75 3.14 -20.89
C ILE A 298 -22.07 2.84 -21.58
N HIS A 299 -22.69 1.71 -21.23
CA HIS A 299 -24.07 1.45 -21.56
C HIS A 299 -24.98 2.10 -20.52
N SER A 300 -25.78 3.08 -20.94
CA SER A 300 -26.76 3.75 -20.08
C SER A 300 -28.13 3.07 -20.16
N PHE A 301 -28.69 2.69 -19.01
CA PHE A 301 -30.05 2.17 -18.89
C PHE A 301 -31.08 3.28 -18.67
N GLY A 302 -30.66 4.53 -18.53
CA GLY A 302 -31.52 5.71 -18.32
C GLY A 302 -31.43 6.31 -16.92
N GLU A 303 -32.23 7.36 -16.71
CA GLU A 303 -32.28 8.11 -15.46
C GLU A 303 -33.13 7.40 -14.40
N GLN A 304 -32.72 7.50 -13.13
CA GLN A 304 -33.42 6.93 -11.99
C GLN A 304 -33.29 7.84 -10.76
N LEU A 305 -34.33 7.91 -9.93
CA LEU A 305 -34.26 8.58 -8.63
C LEU A 305 -33.48 7.72 -7.63
N MET A 306 -32.46 8.31 -7.00
CA MET A 306 -31.64 7.65 -5.98
C MET A 306 -32.32 7.70 -4.60
N GLU A 307 -31.86 6.87 -3.65
CA GLU A 307 -32.42 6.81 -2.28
C GLU A 307 -32.34 8.15 -1.54
N ASN A 308 -31.33 8.97 -1.84
CA ASN A 308 -31.16 10.32 -1.29
C ASN A 308 -32.06 11.38 -1.95
N GLY A 309 -32.97 10.98 -2.84
CA GLY A 309 -33.88 11.86 -3.57
C GLY A 309 -33.24 12.65 -4.71
N LYS A 310 -31.95 12.45 -5.00
CA LYS A 310 -31.28 13.06 -6.16
C LYS A 310 -31.50 12.25 -7.43
N GLU A 311 -31.34 12.91 -8.58
CA GLU A 311 -31.33 12.26 -9.88
C GLU A 311 -30.00 11.55 -10.15
N GLY A 312 -30.07 10.29 -10.56
CA GLY A 312 -28.94 9.48 -10.99
C GLY A 312 -29.16 8.85 -12.36
N VAL A 313 -28.11 8.24 -12.90
CA VAL A 313 -28.12 7.50 -14.16
C VAL A 313 -27.65 6.08 -13.88
N LYS A 314 -28.45 5.09 -14.26
CA LYS A 314 -28.09 3.68 -14.14
C LYS A 314 -27.27 3.27 -15.35
N VAL A 315 -26.08 2.72 -15.12
CA VAL A 315 -25.07 2.47 -16.16
C VAL A 315 -24.38 1.12 -15.96
N GLN A 316 -23.75 0.61 -17.01
CA GLN A 316 -22.85 -0.55 -16.96
C GLN A 316 -21.66 -0.33 -17.90
N LEU A 317 -20.47 -0.76 -17.47
CA LEU A 317 -19.28 -0.76 -18.31
C LEU A 317 -19.34 -1.89 -19.34
N VAL A 318 -19.02 -1.55 -20.58
CA VAL A 318 -18.98 -2.49 -21.71
C VAL A 318 -17.64 -2.37 -22.43
N SER A 319 -17.10 -3.49 -22.92
CA SER A 319 -15.99 -3.46 -23.86
C SER A 319 -16.50 -3.46 -25.30
N LYS A 320 -15.77 -2.76 -26.17
CA LYS A 320 -16.03 -2.66 -27.62
C LYS A 320 -14.79 -3.09 -28.39
N ARG A 321 -14.96 -4.03 -29.31
CA ARG A 321 -13.95 -4.49 -30.27
C ARG A 321 -14.57 -4.53 -31.67
N GLY A 322 -14.30 -3.51 -32.47
CA GLY A 322 -15.04 -3.28 -33.72
C GLY A 322 -16.53 -3.11 -33.42
N ASP A 323 -17.38 -3.91 -34.06
CA ASP A 323 -18.83 -3.88 -33.87
C ASP A 323 -19.33 -4.74 -32.69
N VAL A 324 -18.45 -5.54 -32.08
CA VAL A 324 -18.82 -6.41 -30.96
C VAL A 324 -18.75 -5.62 -29.66
N THR A 325 -19.88 -5.56 -28.96
CA THR A 325 -19.99 -4.97 -27.61
C THR A 325 -20.41 -6.04 -26.62
N ILE A 326 -19.66 -6.20 -25.54
CA ILE A 326 -20.00 -7.13 -24.45
C ILE A 326 -19.87 -6.45 -23.09
N PRO A 327 -20.66 -6.86 -22.07
CA PRO A 327 -20.44 -6.42 -20.69
C PRO A 327 -19.02 -6.72 -20.23
N LEU A 328 -18.38 -5.76 -19.56
CA LEU A 328 -16.97 -5.83 -19.19
C LEU A 328 -16.64 -7.03 -18.27
N LYS A 329 -17.62 -7.48 -17.49
CA LYS A 329 -17.55 -8.69 -16.64
C LYS A 329 -17.23 -9.99 -17.38
N TYR A 330 -17.42 -10.02 -18.71
CA TYR A 330 -17.14 -11.19 -19.55
C TYR A 330 -15.79 -11.11 -20.28
N GLU A 331 -15.00 -10.06 -20.08
CA GLU A 331 -13.59 -10.03 -20.53
C GLU A 331 -12.71 -10.92 -19.65
N SER A 332 -11.47 -11.18 -20.09
CA SER A 332 -10.53 -11.97 -19.30
C SER A 332 -10.14 -11.26 -18.00
N GLU A 333 -9.83 -12.04 -16.96
CA GLU A 333 -9.41 -11.52 -15.65
C GLU A 333 -8.26 -10.51 -15.78
N GLY A 334 -7.28 -10.77 -16.65
CA GLY A 334 -6.19 -9.85 -16.93
C GLY A 334 -6.63 -8.50 -17.48
N ILE A 335 -7.64 -8.47 -18.35
CA ILE A 335 -8.18 -7.24 -18.91
C ILE A 335 -8.95 -6.45 -17.85
N ILE A 336 -9.81 -7.14 -17.08
CA ILE A 336 -10.56 -6.53 -15.98
C ILE A 336 -9.57 -5.91 -14.97
N LYS A 337 -8.50 -6.62 -14.63
CA LYS A 337 -7.45 -6.14 -13.72
C LYS A 337 -6.65 -4.95 -14.26
N ILE A 338 -6.29 -4.97 -15.54
CA ILE A 338 -5.62 -3.82 -16.17
C ILE A 338 -6.54 -2.60 -16.08
N ILE A 339 -7.82 -2.74 -16.42
CA ILE A 339 -8.78 -1.64 -16.43
C ILE A 339 -9.03 -1.12 -15.01
N SER A 340 -9.16 -2.01 -14.02
CA SER A 340 -9.38 -1.61 -12.63
C SER A 340 -8.21 -0.82 -12.04
N LEU A 341 -6.98 -1.13 -12.47
CA LEU A 341 -5.75 -0.44 -12.05
C LEU A 341 -5.34 0.72 -12.95
N LEU A 342 -5.84 0.81 -14.19
CA LEU A 342 -5.30 1.69 -15.21
C LEU A 342 -5.30 3.15 -14.77
N ASN A 343 -6.37 3.62 -14.14
CA ASN A 343 -6.44 5.00 -13.70
C ASN A 343 -5.41 5.31 -12.58
N LEU A 344 -5.17 4.36 -11.66
CA LEU A 344 -4.11 4.46 -10.65
C LEU A 344 -2.73 4.45 -11.30
N LEU A 345 -2.51 3.56 -12.27
CA LEU A 345 -1.28 3.49 -13.07
C LEU A 345 -1.01 4.83 -13.80
N MET A 346 -2.03 5.43 -14.40
CA MET A 346 -1.94 6.77 -15.01
C MET A 346 -1.57 7.85 -13.99
N CYS A 347 -2.14 7.80 -12.78
CA CYS A 347 -1.79 8.72 -11.70
C CYS A 347 -0.34 8.55 -11.25
N VAL A 348 0.13 7.31 -11.02
CA VAL A 348 1.53 7.00 -10.67
C VAL A 348 2.48 7.47 -11.76
N TYR A 349 2.11 7.31 -13.03
CA TYR A 349 2.94 7.77 -14.14
C TYR A 349 3.17 9.29 -14.11
N ASN A 350 2.15 10.05 -13.71
CA ASN A 350 2.15 11.51 -13.84
C ASN A 350 2.35 12.30 -12.53
N ASN A 351 2.17 11.69 -11.37
CA ASN A 351 2.27 12.34 -10.05
C ASN A 351 3.46 11.77 -9.25
N PRO A 352 4.47 12.59 -8.89
CA PRO A 352 5.63 12.14 -8.12
C PRO A 352 5.35 11.75 -6.67
N PHE A 353 4.20 12.04 -6.11
CA PHE A 353 3.89 11.72 -4.71
C PHE A 353 2.93 10.53 -4.57
N MET A 354 2.31 10.13 -5.68
CA MET A 354 1.45 8.96 -5.74
C MET A 354 2.26 7.68 -5.50
N CYS A 355 1.80 6.85 -4.58
CA CYS A 355 2.34 5.53 -4.28
C CYS A 355 1.25 4.46 -4.47
N LEU A 356 1.45 3.59 -5.45
CA LEU A 356 0.62 2.40 -5.64
C LEU A 356 1.35 1.17 -5.10
N VAL A 357 0.67 0.44 -4.24
CA VAL A 357 1.09 -0.85 -3.71
C VAL A 357 0.12 -1.91 -4.22
N ALA A 358 0.60 -2.90 -4.97
CA ALA A 358 -0.24 -3.94 -5.56
C ALA A 358 0.29 -5.34 -5.27
N ASP A 359 -0.53 -6.17 -4.64
CA ASP A 359 -0.23 -7.59 -4.48
C ASP A 359 -0.55 -8.38 -5.75
N GLU A 360 0.30 -9.35 -6.07
CA GLU A 360 0.26 -10.21 -7.26
C GLU A 360 -0.08 -9.42 -8.52
N LEU A 361 0.63 -8.32 -8.82
CA LEU A 361 0.30 -7.43 -9.94
C LEU A 361 0.18 -8.20 -11.27
N ASP A 362 0.95 -9.27 -11.41
CA ASP A 362 1.00 -10.16 -12.55
C ASP A 362 -0.17 -11.15 -12.69
N ALA A 363 -0.95 -11.41 -11.64
CA ALA A 363 -2.02 -12.41 -11.73
C ALA A 363 -3.03 -12.07 -12.84
N GLY A 364 -3.22 -13.03 -13.76
CA GLY A 364 -4.10 -12.92 -14.93
C GLY A 364 -3.54 -12.10 -16.10
N ILE A 365 -2.44 -11.36 -15.92
CA ILE A 365 -1.85 -10.50 -16.96
C ILE A 365 -0.80 -11.27 -17.77
N TYR A 366 -0.85 -11.13 -19.09
CA TYR A 366 0.16 -11.73 -19.98
C TYR A 366 1.57 -11.18 -19.68
N GLU A 367 2.54 -12.08 -19.53
CA GLU A 367 3.88 -11.74 -19.02
C GLU A 367 4.64 -10.71 -19.85
N TYR A 368 4.51 -10.77 -21.18
CA TYR A 368 5.16 -9.84 -22.07
C TYR A 368 4.60 -8.43 -21.89
N LEU A 369 3.27 -8.32 -21.79
CA LEU A 369 2.59 -7.04 -21.60
C LEU A 369 3.00 -6.38 -20.28
N LEU A 370 3.05 -7.15 -19.19
CA LEU A 370 3.53 -6.66 -17.90
C LEU A 370 4.98 -6.16 -17.99
N GLY A 371 5.85 -6.92 -18.67
CA GLY A 371 7.24 -6.51 -18.90
C GLY A 371 7.35 -5.17 -19.65
N GLU A 372 6.59 -4.99 -20.73
CA GLU A 372 6.56 -3.74 -21.49
C GLU A 372 6.00 -2.58 -20.67
N LEU A 373 4.93 -2.79 -19.90
CA LEU A 373 4.37 -1.77 -18.99
C LEU A 373 5.42 -1.32 -17.97
N LEU A 374 6.11 -2.25 -17.30
CA LEU A 374 7.15 -1.93 -16.33
C LEU A 374 8.34 -1.21 -16.98
N SER A 375 8.71 -1.55 -18.21
CA SER A 375 9.73 -0.85 -19.00
C SER A 375 9.34 0.61 -19.29
N VAL A 376 8.08 0.84 -19.69
CA VAL A 376 7.52 2.19 -19.90
C VAL A 376 7.50 2.99 -18.60
N PHE A 377 7.07 2.38 -17.50
CA PHE A 377 7.06 3.02 -16.18
C PHE A 377 8.46 3.40 -15.71
N ARG A 378 9.43 2.49 -15.84
CA ARG A 378 10.82 2.75 -15.48
C ARG A 378 11.41 3.97 -16.18
N ARG A 379 11.03 4.20 -17.45
CA ARG A 379 11.57 5.30 -18.27
C ARG A 379 10.87 6.64 -18.05
N GLY A 380 9.60 6.65 -17.67
CA GLY A 380 8.79 7.88 -17.71
C GLY A 380 7.87 8.14 -16.53
N ALA A 381 7.67 7.18 -15.62
CA ALA A 381 6.85 7.42 -14.44
C ALA A 381 7.53 8.41 -13.48
N LYS A 382 6.72 9.06 -12.64
CA LYS A 382 7.20 9.98 -11.59
C LYS A 382 6.97 9.44 -10.18
N GLY A 383 5.88 8.71 -9.98
CA GLY A 383 5.45 8.18 -8.70
C GLY A 383 6.15 6.89 -8.29
N GLN A 384 5.58 6.25 -7.28
CA GLN A 384 6.08 5.00 -6.69
C GLN A 384 5.16 3.83 -7.01
N LEU A 385 5.76 2.70 -7.34
CA LEU A 385 5.06 1.43 -7.56
C LEU A 385 5.76 0.34 -6.77
N LEU A 386 5.14 -0.16 -5.70
CA LEU A 386 5.58 -1.36 -4.99
C LEU A 386 4.65 -2.49 -5.38
N PHE A 387 5.18 -3.62 -5.82
CA PHE A 387 4.34 -4.75 -6.17
C PHE A 387 4.98 -6.09 -5.85
N THR A 388 4.15 -7.12 -5.70
CA THR A 388 4.61 -8.51 -5.64
C THR A 388 4.33 -9.19 -6.97
N SER A 389 5.21 -10.13 -7.35
CA SER A 389 5.08 -10.86 -8.61
C SER A 389 5.86 -12.18 -8.58
N HIS A 390 5.41 -13.11 -9.39
CA HIS A 390 6.06 -14.37 -9.76
C HIS A 390 6.59 -14.36 -11.20
N ASN A 391 6.38 -13.26 -11.92
CA ASN A 391 6.67 -13.11 -13.33
C ASN A 391 8.15 -12.85 -13.60
N LEU A 392 8.83 -13.82 -14.21
CA LEU A 392 10.26 -13.71 -14.49
C LEU A 392 10.59 -12.73 -15.62
N ARG A 393 9.66 -12.42 -16.53
CA ARG A 393 9.89 -11.44 -17.61
C ARG A 393 10.10 -10.03 -17.06
N ALA A 394 9.40 -9.68 -15.98
CA ALA A 394 9.56 -8.39 -15.31
C ALA A 394 10.98 -8.18 -14.75
N LEU A 395 11.68 -9.26 -14.35
CA LEU A 395 13.07 -9.21 -13.90
C LEU A 395 14.04 -8.78 -15.00
N GLU A 396 13.70 -9.03 -16.27
CA GLU A 396 14.55 -8.66 -17.41
C GLU A 396 14.46 -7.15 -17.72
N MET A 397 13.38 -6.49 -17.29
CA MET A 397 13.06 -5.10 -17.63
C MET A 397 13.44 -4.10 -16.53
N LEU A 398 13.52 -4.57 -15.28
CA LEU A 398 13.81 -3.75 -14.10
C LEU A 398 15.29 -3.68 -13.76
N ASP A 399 15.68 -2.60 -13.09
CA ASP A 399 17.02 -2.47 -12.52
C ASP A 399 17.20 -3.34 -11.27
N LYS A 400 18.44 -3.72 -10.97
CA LYS A 400 18.78 -4.52 -9.78
C LYS A 400 18.34 -3.89 -8.45
N THR A 401 18.24 -2.57 -8.38
CA THR A 401 17.76 -1.86 -7.18
C THR A 401 16.23 -1.87 -7.06
N SER A 402 15.55 -2.09 -8.19
CA SER A 402 14.10 -2.20 -8.37
C SER A 402 13.55 -3.61 -8.15
N VAL A 403 14.39 -4.54 -7.71
CA VAL A 403 14.00 -5.93 -7.44
C VAL A 403 14.52 -6.33 -6.08
N ILE A 404 13.63 -6.91 -5.26
CA ILE A 404 13.95 -7.59 -4.01
C ILE A 404 13.44 -9.03 -4.11
N PHE A 405 14.21 -9.96 -3.56
CA PHE A 405 13.85 -11.37 -3.49
C PHE A 405 13.54 -11.74 -2.04
N SER A 406 12.42 -12.43 -1.84
CA SER A 406 12.11 -13.07 -0.57
C SER A 406 12.87 -14.39 -0.45
N THR A 407 13.44 -14.65 0.72
CA THR A 407 14.23 -15.85 1.04
C THR A 407 13.40 -16.88 1.81
N VAL A 408 13.95 -18.06 2.04
CA VAL A 408 13.39 -19.09 2.94
C VAL A 408 13.67 -18.73 4.40
N ASN A 409 14.77 -18.03 4.69
CA ASN A 409 15.17 -17.61 6.03
C ASN A 409 14.23 -16.53 6.63
N PRO A 410 13.49 -16.81 7.72
CA PRO A 410 12.62 -15.84 8.37
C PRO A 410 13.35 -14.66 9.00
N GLU A 411 14.61 -14.83 9.43
CA GLU A 411 15.43 -13.80 10.08
C GLU A 411 16.11 -12.85 9.08
N ASN A 412 16.12 -13.18 7.80
CA ASN A 412 16.64 -12.32 6.74
C ASN A 412 15.77 -12.45 5.49
N ARG A 413 14.50 -12.06 5.64
CA ARG A 413 13.44 -12.43 4.70
C ARG A 413 13.55 -11.79 3.32
N TYR A 414 14.19 -10.63 3.19
CA TYR A 414 14.22 -9.86 1.95
C TYR A 414 15.64 -9.43 1.60
N ILE A 415 16.12 -9.82 0.42
CA ILE A 415 17.48 -9.53 -0.03
C ILE A 415 17.50 -8.95 -1.45
N ARG A 416 18.61 -8.31 -1.79
CA ARG A 416 19.00 -8.05 -3.19
C ARG A 416 20.13 -8.98 -3.56
N LEU A 417 20.07 -9.56 -4.77
CA LEU A 417 21.11 -10.47 -5.24
C LEU A 417 22.47 -9.77 -5.32
N LYS A 418 23.51 -10.46 -4.83
CA LYS A 418 24.89 -10.00 -4.95
C LYS A 418 25.47 -10.42 -6.30
N ASN A 419 26.58 -9.78 -6.70
CA ASN A 419 27.38 -10.14 -7.87
C ASN A 419 26.67 -10.10 -9.24
N VAL A 420 25.63 -9.27 -9.38
CA VAL A 420 24.98 -8.98 -10.68
C VAL A 420 25.94 -8.17 -11.57
N ARG A 421 26.77 -8.85 -12.37
CA ARG A 421 27.67 -8.24 -13.38
C ARG A 421 27.23 -8.67 -14.79
N ASN A 422 26.73 -7.72 -15.58
CA ASN A 422 26.36 -7.83 -17.00
C ASN A 422 25.42 -9.00 -17.40
N SER A 423 24.81 -9.69 -16.44
CA SER A 423 23.88 -10.80 -16.68
C SER A 423 22.46 -10.38 -16.31
N ASN A 424 21.47 -10.94 -17.02
CA ASN A 424 20.05 -10.72 -16.74
C ASN A 424 19.70 -11.21 -15.32
N LEU A 425 18.93 -10.42 -14.56
CA LEU A 425 18.48 -10.78 -13.21
C LEU A 425 17.71 -12.10 -13.19
N ARG A 426 16.94 -12.39 -14.25
CA ARG A 426 16.24 -13.66 -14.40
C ARG A 426 17.20 -14.85 -14.40
N ASP A 427 18.28 -14.77 -15.15
CA ASP A 427 19.25 -15.87 -15.26
C ASP A 427 19.97 -16.09 -13.93
N ILE A 428 20.32 -15.01 -13.23
CA ILE A 428 20.94 -15.09 -11.91
C ILE A 428 19.96 -15.71 -10.91
N TYR A 429 18.71 -15.28 -10.92
CA TYR A 429 17.67 -15.83 -10.05
C TYR A 429 17.48 -17.33 -10.28
N LEU A 430 17.30 -17.75 -11.54
CA LEU A 430 17.14 -19.18 -11.89
C LEU A 430 18.39 -20.01 -11.52
N ARG A 431 19.59 -19.47 -11.74
CA ARG A 431 20.83 -20.13 -11.30
C ARG A 431 20.90 -20.24 -9.79
N SER A 432 20.50 -19.21 -9.05
CA SER A 432 20.51 -19.23 -7.59
C SER A 432 19.50 -20.22 -7.01
N ILE A 433 18.40 -20.49 -7.69
CA ILE A 433 17.48 -21.57 -7.32
C ILE A 433 18.12 -22.96 -7.51
N ILE A 434 18.83 -23.17 -8.63
CA ILE A 434 19.33 -24.51 -9.01
C ILE A 434 20.69 -24.84 -8.36
N LEU A 435 21.58 -23.85 -8.27
CA LEU A 435 23.00 -24.03 -7.91
C LEU A 435 23.35 -23.35 -6.57
N GLY A 436 22.44 -22.57 -5.99
CA GLY A 436 22.72 -21.71 -4.84
C GLY A 436 23.67 -20.55 -5.16
N GLY A 437 24.55 -20.22 -4.21
CA GLY A 437 25.59 -19.19 -4.38
C GLY A 437 25.20 -17.77 -3.95
N GLN A 438 24.03 -17.60 -3.31
CA GLN A 438 23.70 -16.43 -2.50
C GLN A 438 23.93 -16.74 -1.02
N ASP A 439 24.03 -15.71 -0.18
CA ASP A 439 24.19 -15.91 1.26
C ASP A 439 22.93 -16.51 1.91
N GLU A 440 21.79 -16.36 1.25
CA GLU A 440 20.49 -16.89 1.69
C GLU A 440 19.92 -17.82 0.62
N GLU A 441 19.19 -18.83 1.09
CA GLU A 441 18.39 -19.70 0.23
C GLU A 441 17.11 -18.97 -0.21
N ILE A 442 16.87 -18.93 -1.52
CA ILE A 442 15.78 -18.13 -2.11
C ILE A 442 14.58 -19.02 -2.49
N TYR A 443 14.79 -20.33 -2.55
CA TYR A 443 13.79 -21.32 -2.94
C TYR A 443 14.00 -22.58 -2.14
N ASP A 444 12.91 -23.12 -1.60
CA ASP A 444 12.87 -24.41 -0.91
C ASP A 444 12.64 -25.50 -1.98
N GLU A 445 13.62 -26.38 -2.16
CA GLU A 445 13.66 -27.31 -3.29
C GLU A 445 12.39 -28.17 -3.38
N THR A 446 11.94 -28.41 -4.61
CA THR A 446 10.77 -29.27 -4.87
C THR A 446 11.21 -30.55 -5.57
N ASP A 447 11.04 -31.70 -4.93
CA ASP A 447 11.37 -32.99 -5.53
C ASP A 447 10.26 -33.46 -6.47
N ALA A 448 10.54 -33.42 -7.78
CA ALA A 448 9.62 -33.87 -8.82
C ALA A 448 9.23 -35.35 -8.70
N ILE A 449 10.14 -36.20 -8.21
CA ILE A 449 9.88 -37.63 -7.99
C ILE A 449 8.92 -37.79 -6.82
N GLU A 450 9.13 -37.06 -5.73
CA GLU A 450 8.24 -37.07 -4.56
C GLU A 450 6.85 -36.56 -4.92
N MET A 451 6.75 -35.42 -5.64
CA MET A 451 5.48 -34.92 -6.18
C MET A 451 4.77 -36.01 -6.99
N GLY A 452 5.47 -36.65 -7.93
CA GLY A 452 4.91 -37.72 -8.75
C GLY A 452 4.50 -38.97 -7.95
N ARG A 453 5.15 -39.27 -6.83
CA ARG A 453 4.72 -40.34 -5.90
C ARG A 453 3.47 -39.92 -5.15
N ALA A 454 3.42 -38.71 -4.61
CA ALA A 454 2.27 -38.18 -3.87
C ALA A 454 0.99 -38.16 -4.72
N PHE A 455 1.04 -37.64 -5.96
CA PHE A 455 -0.10 -37.65 -6.88
C PHE A 455 -0.61 -39.06 -7.17
N ARG A 456 0.30 -40.02 -7.40
CA ARG A 456 -0.07 -41.42 -7.64
C ARG A 456 -0.70 -42.07 -6.41
N SER A 457 -0.19 -41.79 -5.22
CA SER A 457 -0.75 -42.30 -3.96
C SER A 457 -2.15 -41.75 -3.70
N ALA A 458 -2.36 -40.44 -3.87
CA ALA A 458 -3.67 -39.81 -3.73
C ALA A 458 -4.71 -40.42 -4.70
N GLY A 459 -4.34 -40.61 -5.97
CA GLY A 459 -5.23 -41.24 -6.95
C GLY A 459 -5.60 -42.70 -6.65
N LYS A 460 -4.75 -43.43 -5.91
CA LYS A 460 -5.09 -44.78 -5.42
C LYS A 460 -6.09 -44.74 -4.27
N ALA A 461 -5.93 -43.79 -3.34
CA ALA A 461 -6.83 -43.63 -2.19
C ALA A 461 -8.27 -43.32 -2.62
N VAL A 462 -8.44 -42.43 -3.60
CA VAL A 462 -9.78 -42.10 -4.16
C VAL A 462 -10.44 -43.32 -4.80
N ARG A 463 -9.69 -44.14 -5.55
CA ARG A 463 -10.23 -45.35 -6.19
C ARG A 463 -10.59 -46.46 -5.19
N SER A 464 -9.92 -46.52 -4.04
CA SER A 464 -10.27 -47.47 -2.98
C SER A 464 -11.51 -47.06 -2.18
N GLU A 465 -11.85 -45.77 -2.14
CA GLU A 465 -13.08 -45.27 -1.52
C GLU A 465 -14.32 -45.45 -2.41
N GLU A 466 -14.16 -45.44 -3.74
CA GLU A 466 -15.25 -45.74 -4.69
C GLU A 466 -15.59 -47.25 -4.80
N GLN A 467 -14.78 -48.12 -4.20
CA GLN A 467 -14.97 -49.58 -4.22
C GLN A 467 -15.51 -50.16 -2.89
N ASN A 468 -15.77 -49.31 -1.90
CA ASN A 468 -16.50 -49.63 -0.66
C ASN A 468 -17.86 -48.91 -0.67
#